data_AF-A0A6L9QA12-F1
#
_entry.id   AF-A0A6L9QA12-F1
#
_cell.length_a   1.000
_cell.length_b   1.000
_cell.length_c   1.000
_cell.angle_alpha   90.00
_cell.angle_beta   90.00
_cell.angle_gamma   90.00
#
_symmetry.space_group_name_H-M   'P 1'
#
loop_
_entity.id
_entity.type
_entity.pdbx_description
1 polymer ?
#
loop_
_entity_poly.entity_id
_entity_poly.type
_entity_poly.pdbx_seq_one_letter_code
_entity_poly.pdbx_strand_id
1 'polypeptide(L)'
;MRVRTVLGGITLTATLALTPAFVTGPTARADTAPLPAITDDQGRTLILHGLNTSSSAKGPTGLPWVTRDDVVREARDLGTNSVRYVLQWKNIEPEPGRYDEAHLDDIAERLAWYREQGMHVILDMHQDIYGPAACKGAGDGAPAWATITDGLPCTPQDPWVLTYLQPAVLRAYDNFWNNTGKHPELMQRYTAMWKHVAQRFANEPAVLGYDLMNEPFGGTRQFGFFEGPILTPFYQRIVNAIREVDGDNWVFVEPQALGPNEGSETSLGTVRDPRKGGPRIVLAPHFYPGGVDLGGSYDGVAKLLVQAQFALWKRNMPAAARRLNTPMWLGEVGGMGEGAPGAAEFTGDWLSMADELGIGWAYWSNDPGSSGVVDGDGKPTLFTKLLARPYPRAVAGTLTKTSYADGALTVAWRNKPGVTGPTEIWFPVTPKVTSTDPSGKWRTRWDADRHVLSVWADSGTPSHTVTVKP
;
A
#
# COMPACT_ATOMS: atom_id res chain seq x y z
N MET A 1 -1.24 64.10 -37.46
CA MET A 1 0.10 63.49 -37.52
C MET A 1 -0.02 62.10 -36.90
N ARG A 2 -0.06 61.04 -37.71
CA ARG A 2 -0.19 59.64 -37.26
C ARG A 2 1.21 59.10 -36.99
N VAL A 3 1.46 58.57 -35.79
CA VAL A 3 2.67 57.80 -35.50
C VAL A 3 2.27 56.34 -35.32
N ARG A 4 2.75 55.52 -36.25
CA ARG A 4 2.70 54.05 -36.22
C ARG A 4 3.81 53.57 -35.28
N THR A 5 3.48 52.68 -34.34
CA THR A 5 4.49 51.92 -33.59
C THR A 5 4.52 50.51 -34.17
N VAL A 6 5.67 50.13 -34.71
CA VAL A 6 5.95 48.83 -35.32
C VAL A 6 6.28 47.83 -34.20
N LEU A 7 5.57 46.70 -34.17
CA LEU A 7 5.99 45.50 -33.43
C LEU A 7 7.14 44.84 -34.19
N GLY A 8 8.33 44.76 -33.58
CA GLY A 8 9.39 43.85 -33.96
C GLY A 8 9.40 42.65 -33.02
N GLY A 9 9.09 41.47 -33.54
CA GLY A 9 9.20 40.21 -32.80
C GLY A 9 10.66 39.76 -32.70
N ILE A 10 11.07 39.33 -31.52
CA ILE A 10 12.30 38.57 -31.30
C ILE A 10 11.88 37.22 -30.73
N THR A 11 11.86 36.20 -31.58
CA THR A 11 11.84 34.78 -31.21
C THR A 11 13.22 34.39 -30.75
N LEU A 12 13.38 34.03 -29.47
CA LEU A 12 14.58 33.42 -28.93
C LEU A 12 14.38 31.91 -28.89
N THR A 13 14.79 31.21 -29.94
CA THR A 13 14.91 29.75 -29.97
C THR A 13 16.26 29.36 -29.36
N ALA A 14 16.24 28.89 -28.11
CA ALA A 14 17.37 28.19 -27.50
C ALA A 14 17.03 26.69 -27.44
N THR A 15 17.45 25.95 -28.46
CA THR A 15 17.46 24.48 -28.46
C THR A 15 18.65 24.01 -27.63
N LEU A 16 18.42 23.69 -26.34
CA LEU A 16 19.33 22.82 -25.60
C LEU A 16 19.07 21.37 -26.04
N ALA A 17 19.91 20.88 -26.95
CA ALA A 17 20.02 19.45 -27.20
C ALA A 17 20.76 18.80 -26.02
N LEU A 18 20.03 18.43 -24.97
CA LEU A 18 20.49 17.48 -23.96
C LEU A 18 20.29 16.08 -24.54
N THR A 19 21.35 15.50 -25.09
CA THR A 19 21.41 14.05 -25.30
C THR A 19 21.48 13.38 -23.94
N PRO A 20 20.50 12.54 -23.54
CA PRO A 20 20.64 11.76 -22.33
C PRO A 20 21.70 10.69 -22.59
N ALA A 21 22.93 10.94 -22.12
CA ALA A 21 23.92 9.88 -21.98
C ALA A 21 23.48 8.99 -20.82
N PHE A 22 22.68 7.97 -21.11
CA PHE A 22 22.43 6.87 -20.17
C PHE A 22 23.74 6.09 -20.03
N VAL A 23 24.54 6.46 -19.02
CA VAL A 23 25.64 5.61 -18.57
C VAL A 23 25.01 4.42 -17.85
N THR A 24 24.73 3.36 -18.59
CA THR A 24 24.38 2.04 -18.03
C THR A 24 25.66 1.37 -17.54
N GLY A 25 26.17 1.85 -16.40
CA GLY A 25 27.11 1.06 -15.63
C GLY A 25 26.43 -0.25 -15.20
N PRO A 26 27.14 -1.39 -15.12
CA PRO A 26 26.58 -2.60 -14.55
C PRO A 26 26.12 -2.30 -13.13
N THR A 27 24.85 -2.60 -12.83
CA THR A 27 24.27 -2.42 -11.50
C THR A 27 25.11 -3.20 -10.49
N ALA A 28 25.46 -2.57 -9.36
CA ALA A 28 26.25 -3.25 -8.35
C ALA A 28 25.46 -4.45 -7.81
N ARG A 29 26.14 -5.54 -7.42
CA ARG A 29 25.49 -6.77 -6.91
C ARG A 29 24.56 -6.52 -5.70
N ALA A 30 24.73 -5.41 -4.98
CA ALA A 30 23.84 -4.97 -3.91
C ALA A 30 22.48 -4.42 -4.42
N ASP A 31 22.45 -3.81 -5.60
CA ASP A 31 21.25 -3.21 -6.21
C ASP A 31 20.27 -4.26 -6.77
N THR A 32 20.67 -5.53 -6.77
CA THR A 32 19.91 -6.66 -7.33
C THR A 32 19.60 -7.74 -6.29
N ALA A 33 20.00 -7.53 -5.02
CA ALA A 33 19.67 -8.47 -3.96
C ALA A 33 18.14 -8.61 -3.81
N PRO A 34 17.60 -9.83 -3.59
CA PRO A 34 16.19 -10.01 -3.28
C PRO A 34 15.80 -9.23 -2.03
N LEU A 35 14.59 -8.68 -2.01
CA LEU A 35 14.06 -8.03 -0.82
C LEU A 35 13.80 -9.07 0.28
N PRO A 36 13.92 -8.69 1.57
CA PRO A 36 13.34 -9.46 2.65
C PRO A 36 11.84 -9.72 2.40
N ALA A 37 11.32 -10.82 2.93
CA ALA A 37 9.93 -11.24 2.74
C ALA A 37 9.08 -10.96 3.98
N ILE A 38 7.82 -10.57 3.76
CA ILE A 38 6.79 -10.66 4.79
C ILE A 38 6.49 -12.14 5.01
N THR A 39 6.34 -12.55 6.27
CA THR A 39 6.10 -13.95 6.64
C THR A 39 4.97 -14.10 7.64
N ASP A 40 4.30 -15.24 7.57
CA ASP A 40 3.35 -15.69 8.59
C ASP A 40 4.04 -16.35 9.80
N ASP A 41 3.23 -16.85 10.73
CA ASP A 41 3.66 -17.59 11.93
C ASP A 41 4.37 -18.91 11.60
N GLN A 42 4.08 -19.50 10.44
CA GLN A 42 4.75 -20.69 9.91
C GLN A 42 6.06 -20.38 9.17
N GLY A 43 6.42 -19.10 9.04
CA GLY A 43 7.62 -18.64 8.34
C GLY A 43 7.52 -18.67 6.81
N ARG A 44 6.33 -18.94 6.25
CA ARG A 44 6.06 -18.95 4.82
C ARG A 44 6.15 -17.52 4.28
N THR A 45 6.68 -17.35 3.08
CA THR A 45 6.71 -16.05 2.39
C THR A 45 5.30 -15.70 1.92
N LEU A 46 4.78 -14.56 2.35
CA LEU A 46 3.46 -14.06 1.94
C LEU A 46 3.57 -13.16 0.72
N ILE A 47 2.69 -13.38 -0.27
CA ILE A 47 2.42 -12.42 -1.34
C ILE A 47 1.00 -11.92 -1.11
N LEU A 48 0.88 -10.67 -0.70
CA LEU A 48 -0.36 -10.09 -0.21
C LEU A 48 -1.06 -9.35 -1.36
N HIS A 49 -2.11 -9.93 -1.93
CA HIS A 49 -2.98 -9.24 -2.88
C HIS A 49 -4.28 -8.89 -2.17
N GLY A 50 -4.69 -7.63 -2.25
CA GLY A 50 -5.81 -7.12 -1.48
C GLY A 50 -6.46 -5.88 -2.07
N LEU A 51 -7.50 -5.40 -1.39
CA LEU A 51 -8.14 -4.12 -1.65
C LEU A 51 -8.01 -3.20 -0.44
N ASN A 52 -8.02 -1.90 -0.70
CA ASN A 52 -8.29 -0.89 0.31
C ASN A 52 -9.78 -0.89 0.64
N THR A 53 -10.10 -1.09 1.92
CA THR A 53 -11.48 -1.14 2.44
C THR A 53 -11.65 -0.15 3.59
N SER A 54 -12.23 1.02 3.38
CA SER A 54 -12.59 1.64 2.10
C SER A 54 -12.64 3.16 2.26
N SER A 55 -12.72 3.90 1.17
CA SER A 55 -12.92 5.36 1.18
C SER A 55 -14.19 5.75 1.94
N SER A 56 -15.26 4.94 1.90
CA SER A 56 -16.48 5.22 2.67
C SER A 56 -16.27 5.33 4.19
N ALA A 57 -15.23 4.70 4.75
CA ALA A 57 -14.89 4.81 6.17
C ALA A 57 -14.40 6.22 6.56
N LYS A 58 -14.02 7.06 5.59
CA LYS A 58 -13.72 8.49 5.77
C LYS A 58 -14.95 9.28 6.22
N GLY A 59 -16.15 8.72 6.06
CA GLY A 59 -17.41 9.29 6.52
C GLY A 59 -17.53 9.44 8.04
N PRO A 60 -18.71 9.84 8.54
CA PRO A 60 -18.93 10.09 9.96
C PRO A 60 -18.83 8.84 10.85
N THR A 61 -19.18 7.67 10.33
CA THR A 61 -19.22 6.41 11.09
C THR A 61 -17.84 5.82 11.37
N GLY A 62 -16.83 6.15 10.57
CA GLY A 62 -15.52 5.51 10.65
C GLY A 62 -15.51 4.04 10.20
N LEU A 63 -16.61 3.54 9.63
CA LEU A 63 -16.77 2.14 9.23
C LEU A 63 -16.99 2.06 7.72
N PRO A 64 -16.40 1.04 7.05
CA PRO A 64 -16.57 0.85 5.61
C PRO A 64 -17.99 0.38 5.28
N TRP A 65 -18.39 0.60 4.02
CA TRP A 65 -19.69 0.23 3.46
C TRP A 65 -19.92 -1.28 3.38
N VAL A 66 -18.84 -2.07 3.43
CA VAL A 66 -18.87 -3.51 3.16
C VAL A 66 -19.72 -4.29 4.15
N THR A 67 -20.32 -5.36 3.66
CA THR A 67 -20.95 -6.41 4.46
C THR A 67 -20.09 -7.67 4.49
N ARG A 68 -20.44 -8.63 5.35
CA ARG A 68 -19.78 -9.96 5.37
C ARG A 68 -19.83 -10.66 4.01
N ASP A 69 -20.95 -10.56 3.29
CA ASP A 69 -21.12 -11.20 1.98
C ASP A 69 -20.24 -10.56 0.90
N ASP A 70 -19.94 -9.26 1.03
CA ASP A 70 -18.99 -8.58 0.16
C ASP A 70 -17.57 -9.13 0.36
N VAL A 71 -17.15 -9.35 1.60
CA VAL A 71 -15.84 -9.94 1.93
C VAL A 71 -15.73 -11.39 1.42
N VAL A 72 -16.79 -12.19 1.57
CA VAL A 72 -16.84 -13.56 1.02
C VAL A 72 -16.71 -13.54 -0.51
N ARG A 73 -17.44 -12.64 -1.17
CA ARG A 73 -17.40 -12.50 -2.63
C ARG A 73 -16.03 -12.05 -3.10
N GLU A 74 -15.41 -11.08 -2.42
CA GLU A 74 -14.05 -10.60 -2.73
C GLU A 74 -13.03 -11.75 -2.69
N ALA A 75 -13.00 -12.50 -1.58
CA ALA A 75 -12.09 -13.63 -1.41
C ALA A 75 -12.30 -14.74 -2.47
N ARG A 76 -13.55 -14.99 -2.87
CA ARG A 76 -13.89 -15.99 -3.88
C ARG A 76 -13.53 -15.55 -5.30
N ASP A 77 -13.95 -14.34 -5.68
CA ASP A 77 -13.94 -13.87 -7.08
C ASP A 77 -12.60 -13.26 -7.48
N LEU A 78 -11.93 -12.58 -6.54
CA LEU A 78 -10.63 -11.96 -6.78
C LEU A 78 -9.48 -12.81 -6.23
N GLY A 79 -9.76 -13.70 -5.28
CA GLY A 79 -8.73 -14.49 -4.63
C GLY A 79 -7.84 -13.69 -3.68
N THR A 80 -8.27 -12.50 -3.26
CA THR A 80 -7.51 -11.67 -2.32
C THR A 80 -7.25 -12.44 -1.02
N ASN A 81 -6.05 -12.26 -0.47
CA ASN A 81 -5.63 -12.85 0.79
C ASN A 81 -5.29 -11.78 1.83
N SER A 82 -5.50 -10.51 1.51
CA SER A 82 -5.23 -9.40 2.40
C SER A 82 -6.21 -8.24 2.19
N VAL A 83 -6.30 -7.36 3.18
CA VAL A 83 -7.06 -6.10 3.13
C VAL A 83 -6.26 -5.01 3.82
N ARG A 84 -6.20 -3.81 3.21
CA ARG A 84 -5.80 -2.57 3.90
C ARG A 84 -7.07 -1.94 4.45
N TYR A 85 -7.31 -2.10 5.75
CA TYR A 85 -8.54 -1.69 6.42
C TYR A 85 -8.39 -0.27 6.95
N VAL A 86 -9.20 0.64 6.40
CA VAL A 86 -9.14 2.08 6.66
C VAL A 86 -9.69 2.39 8.06
N LEU A 87 -8.83 2.95 8.91
CA LEU A 87 -9.16 3.53 10.21
C LEU A 87 -9.14 5.05 10.14
N GLN A 88 -9.75 5.69 11.14
CA GLN A 88 -9.80 7.14 11.26
C GLN A 88 -9.48 7.55 12.69
N TRP A 89 -8.44 8.37 12.90
CA TRP A 89 -8.06 8.83 14.23
C TRP A 89 -9.24 9.53 14.94
N LYS A 90 -10.03 10.32 14.21
CA LYS A 90 -11.21 11.02 14.74
C LYS A 90 -12.27 10.10 15.35
N ASN A 91 -12.38 8.86 14.87
CA ASN A 91 -13.35 7.88 15.34
C ASN A 91 -12.79 7.03 16.48
N ILE A 92 -11.46 6.83 16.53
CA ILE A 92 -10.79 6.08 17.61
C ILE A 92 -10.60 6.94 18.85
N GLU A 93 -10.22 8.22 18.71
CA GLU A 93 -9.98 9.16 19.80
C GLU A 93 -10.82 10.44 19.60
N PRO A 94 -12.15 10.36 19.75
CA PRO A 94 -13.05 11.50 19.50
C PRO A 94 -12.84 12.67 20.47
N GLU A 95 -12.31 12.40 21.66
CA GLU A 95 -11.89 13.41 22.64
C GLU A 95 -10.44 13.12 23.09
N PRO A 96 -9.63 14.14 23.46
CA PRO A 96 -8.23 13.93 23.81
C PRO A 96 -8.05 12.91 24.95
N GLY A 97 -7.40 11.79 24.65
CA GLY A 97 -7.13 10.70 25.59
C GLY A 97 -8.33 9.83 25.95
N ARG A 98 -9.47 9.96 25.24
CA ARG A 98 -10.65 9.11 25.44
C ARG A 98 -10.88 8.30 24.17
N TYR A 99 -10.63 7.00 24.27
CA TYR A 99 -10.79 6.07 23.17
C TYR A 99 -12.22 5.52 23.10
N ASP A 100 -12.76 5.40 21.89
CA ASP A 100 -14.08 4.82 21.65
C ASP A 100 -13.99 3.30 21.51
N GLU A 101 -14.14 2.58 22.64
CA GLU A 101 -14.09 1.12 22.65
C GLU A 101 -15.23 0.47 21.86
N ALA A 102 -16.40 1.10 21.81
CA ALA A 102 -17.52 0.57 21.05
C ALA A 102 -17.22 0.60 19.54
N HIS A 103 -16.58 1.68 19.07
CA HIS A 103 -16.10 1.74 17.69
C HIS A 103 -15.02 0.68 17.40
N LEU A 104 -14.12 0.40 18.35
CA LEU A 104 -13.13 -0.68 18.21
C LEU A 104 -13.78 -2.07 18.18
N ASP A 105 -14.89 -2.26 18.90
CA ASP A 105 -15.69 -3.49 18.83
C ASP A 105 -16.38 -3.65 17.46
N ASP A 106 -16.91 -2.55 16.91
CA ASP A 106 -17.46 -2.55 15.55
C ASP A 106 -16.40 -2.91 14.51
N ILE A 107 -15.17 -2.38 14.64
CA ILE A 107 -14.04 -2.75 13.79
C ILE A 107 -13.75 -4.25 13.93
N ALA A 108 -13.66 -4.77 15.16
CA ALA A 108 -13.38 -6.18 15.43
C ALA A 108 -14.40 -7.12 14.75
N GLU A 109 -15.68 -6.72 14.68
CA GLU A 109 -16.70 -7.44 13.93
C GLU A 109 -16.35 -7.55 12.43
N ARG A 110 -15.89 -6.47 11.80
CA ARG A 110 -15.49 -6.47 10.38
C ARG A 110 -14.23 -7.32 10.19
N LEU A 111 -13.27 -7.23 11.11
CA LEU A 111 -12.04 -8.04 11.05
C LEU A 111 -12.35 -9.55 11.13
N ALA A 112 -13.39 -9.94 11.87
CA ALA A 112 -13.83 -11.33 11.93
C ALA A 112 -14.29 -11.85 10.57
N TRP A 113 -14.90 -11.03 9.71
CA TRP A 113 -15.30 -11.44 8.37
C TRP A 113 -14.08 -11.81 7.50
N TYR A 114 -13.02 -11.01 7.58
CA TYR A 114 -11.75 -11.29 6.90
C TYR A 114 -11.05 -12.53 7.48
N ARG A 115 -11.07 -12.69 8.81
CA ARG A 115 -10.54 -13.89 9.48
C ARG A 115 -11.19 -15.17 8.96
N GLU A 116 -12.52 -15.16 8.81
CA GLU A 116 -13.28 -16.32 8.33
C GLU A 116 -12.90 -16.72 6.89
N GLN A 117 -12.42 -15.78 6.08
CA GLN A 117 -11.90 -16.06 4.73
C GLN A 117 -10.40 -16.40 4.71
N GLY A 118 -9.73 -16.39 5.87
CA GLY A 118 -8.29 -16.57 5.97
C GLY A 118 -7.49 -15.44 5.32
N MET A 119 -7.99 -14.22 5.43
CA MET A 119 -7.32 -13.01 4.93
C MET A 119 -6.52 -12.33 6.03
N HIS A 120 -5.45 -11.64 5.62
CA HIS A 120 -4.60 -10.82 6.47
C HIS A 120 -5.08 -9.36 6.47
N VAL A 121 -5.27 -8.79 7.65
CA VAL A 121 -5.68 -7.40 7.83
C VAL A 121 -4.47 -6.54 8.13
N ILE A 122 -4.28 -5.50 7.34
CA ILE A 122 -3.37 -4.39 7.62
C ILE A 122 -4.23 -3.21 8.06
N LEU A 123 -4.11 -2.79 9.32
CA LEU A 123 -4.87 -1.67 9.85
C LEU A 123 -4.17 -0.36 9.48
N ASP A 124 -4.84 0.50 8.71
CA ASP A 124 -4.28 1.74 8.19
C ASP A 124 -4.87 2.95 8.91
N MET A 125 -4.02 3.73 9.58
CA MET A 125 -4.46 5.01 10.15
C MET A 125 -4.53 6.09 9.08
N HIS A 126 -5.68 6.10 8.43
CA HIS A 126 -5.90 6.85 7.23
C HIS A 126 -6.16 8.34 7.50
N GLN A 127 -5.69 9.17 6.58
CA GLN A 127 -6.00 10.59 6.51
C GLN A 127 -5.82 11.07 5.07
N ASP A 128 -6.63 12.05 4.67
CA ASP A 128 -6.33 12.95 3.57
C ASP A 128 -6.52 14.39 4.04
N ILE A 129 -5.65 15.29 3.57
CA ILE A 129 -5.73 16.73 3.89
C ILE A 129 -5.90 16.94 5.41
N TYR A 130 -5.16 16.15 6.21
CA TYR A 130 -5.11 16.18 7.67
C TYR A 130 -6.37 15.68 8.40
N GLY A 131 -7.52 16.28 8.15
CA GLY A 131 -8.76 16.01 8.88
C GLY A 131 -9.90 16.96 8.51
N PRO A 132 -11.16 16.61 8.81
CA PRO A 132 -12.33 17.37 8.36
C PRO A 132 -12.38 18.83 8.87
N ALA A 133 -11.72 19.10 9.99
CA ALA A 133 -11.65 20.43 10.60
C ALA A 133 -10.54 21.32 10.00
N ALA A 134 -9.62 20.76 9.19
CA ALA A 134 -8.53 21.53 8.60
C ALA A 134 -9.03 22.37 7.43
N CYS A 135 -9.98 21.84 6.66
CA CYS A 135 -10.65 22.53 5.58
C CYS A 135 -12.09 22.07 5.46
N LYS A 136 -13.06 22.92 5.79
CA LYS A 136 -14.48 22.53 5.75
C LYS A 136 -14.88 22.05 4.35
N GLY A 137 -15.42 20.83 4.28
CA GLY A 137 -15.83 20.20 3.02
C GLY A 137 -14.74 19.41 2.30
N ALA A 138 -13.56 19.26 2.93
CA ALA A 138 -12.48 18.42 2.46
C ALA A 138 -11.79 17.70 3.64
N GLY A 139 -11.04 16.65 3.33
CA GLY A 139 -10.19 15.94 4.27
C GLY A 139 -10.87 15.01 5.27
N ASP A 140 -10.06 14.11 5.81
CA ASP A 140 -10.42 13.05 6.77
C ASP A 140 -9.18 12.65 7.60
N GLY A 141 -9.37 11.81 8.61
CA GLY A 141 -8.30 11.38 9.53
C GLY A 141 -8.40 12.02 10.91
N ALA A 142 -7.71 13.14 11.13
CA ALA A 142 -7.53 13.72 12.46
C ALA A 142 -8.83 14.28 13.09
N PRO A 143 -9.04 14.12 14.42
CA PRO A 143 -10.16 14.74 15.12
C PRO A 143 -10.02 16.25 15.19
N ALA A 144 -11.16 16.95 15.30
CA ALA A 144 -11.20 18.40 15.37
C ALA A 144 -10.36 18.98 16.53
N TRP A 145 -10.30 18.31 17.68
CA TRP A 145 -9.49 18.76 18.82
C TRP A 145 -7.98 18.70 18.54
N ALA A 146 -7.55 17.85 17.60
CA ALA A 146 -6.17 17.74 17.16
C ALA A 146 -5.88 18.62 15.93
N THR A 147 -6.87 19.35 15.40
CA THR A 147 -6.70 20.18 14.20
C THR A 147 -6.51 21.65 14.56
N ILE A 148 -5.24 22.08 14.58
CA ILE A 148 -4.88 23.45 14.96
C ILE A 148 -4.42 24.24 13.74
N THR A 149 -5.29 25.07 13.18
CA THR A 149 -5.03 25.84 11.95
C THR A 149 -4.61 27.29 12.22
N ASP A 150 -4.56 27.71 13.48
CA ASP A 150 -4.35 29.10 13.93
C ASP A 150 -5.28 30.13 13.27
N GLY A 151 -6.49 29.70 12.87
CA GLY A 151 -7.47 30.56 12.21
C GLY A 151 -7.11 30.96 10.77
N LEU A 152 -6.13 30.29 10.16
CA LEU A 152 -5.77 30.52 8.76
C LEU A 152 -6.89 30.04 7.81
N PRO A 153 -7.03 30.68 6.64
CA PRO A 153 -8.09 30.35 5.70
C PRO A 153 -7.82 29.03 4.97
N CYS A 154 -8.91 28.38 4.57
CA CYS A 154 -8.89 27.29 3.61
C CYS A 154 -10.09 27.36 2.69
N THR A 155 -9.85 27.09 1.41
CA THR A 155 -10.88 26.83 0.42
C THR A 155 -10.55 25.49 -0.25
N PRO A 156 -11.46 24.50 -0.27
CA PRO A 156 -11.28 23.29 -1.06
C PRO A 156 -10.92 23.61 -2.52
N GLN A 157 -9.97 22.86 -3.08
CA GLN A 157 -9.49 23.05 -4.45
C GLN A 157 -9.92 21.90 -5.36
N ASP A 158 -9.83 22.14 -6.68
CA ASP A 158 -10.02 21.12 -7.72
C ASP A 158 -8.80 21.16 -8.67
N PRO A 159 -8.03 20.06 -8.83
CA PRO A 159 -8.18 18.77 -8.17
C PRO A 159 -7.98 18.85 -6.64
N TRP A 160 -8.64 17.96 -5.91
CA TRP A 160 -8.73 17.95 -4.44
C TRP A 160 -7.36 17.99 -3.75
N VAL A 161 -6.34 17.36 -4.35
CA VAL A 161 -4.96 17.32 -3.85
C VAL A 161 -4.34 18.71 -3.66
N LEU A 162 -4.77 19.71 -4.43
CA LEU A 162 -4.29 21.09 -4.26
C LEU A 162 -4.75 21.71 -2.93
N THR A 163 -5.71 21.09 -2.24
CA THR A 163 -6.14 21.50 -0.90
C THR A 163 -5.04 21.30 0.15
N TYR A 164 -4.10 20.36 -0.07
CA TYR A 164 -2.91 20.20 0.80
C TYR A 164 -2.07 21.50 0.92
N LEU A 165 -2.12 22.36 -0.10
CA LEU A 165 -1.36 23.61 -0.15
C LEU A 165 -2.09 24.80 0.48
N GLN A 166 -3.32 24.61 0.99
CA GLN A 166 -4.07 25.68 1.63
C GLN A 166 -3.46 26.09 2.98
N PRO A 167 -3.47 27.38 3.35
CA PRO A 167 -2.81 27.87 4.56
C PRO A 167 -3.21 27.16 5.85
N ALA A 168 -4.51 26.89 6.03
CA ALA A 168 -5.00 26.17 7.22
C ALA A 168 -4.46 24.74 7.31
N VAL A 169 -4.39 24.04 6.17
CA VAL A 169 -3.95 22.64 6.09
C VAL A 169 -2.45 22.55 6.36
N LEU A 170 -1.65 23.39 5.70
CA LEU A 170 -0.22 23.51 5.98
C LEU A 170 0.05 23.77 7.47
N ARG A 171 -0.74 24.66 8.09
CA ARG A 171 -0.60 24.96 9.52
C ARG A 171 -1.01 23.82 10.43
N ALA A 172 -2.06 23.06 10.08
CA ALA A 172 -2.45 21.88 10.84
C ALA A 172 -1.30 20.86 10.89
N TYR A 173 -0.68 20.59 9.74
CA TYR A 173 0.52 19.74 9.67
C TYR A 173 1.71 20.32 10.43
N ASP A 174 2.00 21.62 10.28
CA ASP A 174 3.11 22.25 11.01
C ASP A 174 2.92 22.17 12.53
N ASN A 175 1.69 22.30 13.01
CA ASN A 175 1.38 22.14 14.42
C ASN A 175 1.49 20.68 14.86
N PHE A 176 0.99 19.72 14.08
CA PHE A 176 1.12 18.29 14.37
C PHE A 176 2.58 17.84 14.48
N TRP A 177 3.40 18.18 13.48
CA TRP A 177 4.85 17.91 13.48
C TRP A 177 5.64 18.75 14.48
N ASN A 178 4.96 19.63 15.21
CA ASN A 178 5.54 20.60 16.13
C ASN A 178 6.62 21.48 15.48
N ASN A 179 6.50 21.75 14.17
CA ASN A 179 7.34 22.70 13.44
C ASN A 179 7.22 24.12 14.00
N THR A 180 6.09 24.46 14.61
CA THR A 180 5.85 25.74 15.30
C THR A 180 6.41 25.79 16.72
N GLY A 181 6.79 24.64 17.29
CA GLY A 181 7.27 24.50 18.67
C GLY A 181 6.19 24.63 19.75
N LYS A 182 4.90 24.69 19.37
CA LYS A 182 3.78 24.96 20.29
C LYS A 182 2.98 23.72 20.69
N HIS A 183 3.01 22.67 19.87
CA HIS A 183 2.08 21.54 19.97
C HIS A 183 2.77 20.16 20.01
N PRO A 184 3.76 19.94 20.90
CA PRO A 184 4.44 18.65 21.01
C PRO A 184 3.52 17.50 21.46
N GLU A 185 2.34 17.81 21.99
CA GLU A 185 1.34 16.85 22.46
C GLU A 185 0.64 16.10 21.33
N LEU A 186 0.55 16.65 20.11
CA LEU A 186 -0.22 16.03 19.02
C LEU A 186 0.40 14.70 18.57
N MET A 187 1.71 14.68 18.30
CA MET A 187 2.44 13.43 18.05
C MET A 187 2.38 12.46 19.24
N GLN A 188 2.32 12.97 20.48
CA GLN A 188 2.21 12.11 21.68
C GLN A 188 0.87 11.40 21.73
N ARG A 189 -0.21 12.12 21.44
CA ARG A 189 -1.57 11.56 21.39
C ARG A 189 -1.71 10.53 20.29
N TYR A 190 -1.22 10.85 19.08
CA TYR A 190 -1.22 9.90 17.97
C TYR A 190 -0.43 8.62 18.30
N THR A 191 0.74 8.75 18.96
CA THR A 191 1.52 7.60 19.45
C THR A 191 0.74 6.78 20.49
N ALA A 192 0.07 7.43 21.44
CA ALA A 192 -0.71 6.77 22.47
C ALA A 192 -1.94 6.06 21.89
N MET A 193 -2.60 6.68 20.91
CA MET A 193 -3.70 6.09 20.15
C MET A 193 -3.24 4.83 19.42
N TRP A 194 -2.09 4.86 18.73
CA TRP A 194 -1.54 3.66 18.08
C TRP A 194 -1.24 2.53 19.06
N LYS A 195 -0.66 2.85 20.22
CA LYS A 195 -0.44 1.88 21.28
C LYS A 195 -1.76 1.26 21.75
N HIS A 196 -2.82 2.06 21.86
CA HIS A 196 -4.14 1.59 22.25
C HIS A 196 -4.76 0.65 21.21
N VAL A 197 -4.71 1.02 19.93
CA VAL A 197 -5.14 0.17 18.81
C VAL A 197 -4.35 -1.15 18.78
N ALA A 198 -3.02 -1.09 18.91
CA ALA A 198 -2.19 -2.28 18.95
C ALA A 198 -2.55 -3.17 20.15
N GLN A 199 -2.75 -2.60 21.34
CA GLN A 199 -3.17 -3.37 22.51
C GLN A 199 -4.51 -4.09 22.29
N ARG A 200 -5.47 -3.44 21.61
CA ARG A 200 -6.79 -4.02 21.30
C ARG A 200 -6.72 -5.19 20.33
N PHE A 201 -5.78 -5.16 19.38
CA PHE A 201 -5.72 -6.10 18.26
C PHE A 201 -4.48 -7.01 18.24
N ALA A 202 -3.58 -6.92 19.23
CA ALA A 202 -2.36 -7.72 19.28
C ALA A 202 -2.61 -9.23 19.17
N ASN A 203 -3.75 -9.71 19.70
CA ASN A 203 -4.13 -11.12 19.70
C ASN A 203 -5.22 -11.45 18.66
N GLU A 204 -5.56 -10.54 17.75
CA GLU A 204 -6.51 -10.83 16.65
C GLU A 204 -5.77 -11.56 15.52
N PRO A 205 -6.02 -12.87 15.27
CA PRO A 205 -5.21 -13.64 14.35
C PRO A 205 -5.24 -13.17 12.89
N ALA A 206 -6.29 -12.45 12.48
CA ALA A 206 -6.34 -11.88 11.14
C ALA A 206 -5.45 -10.65 10.99
N VAL A 207 -5.15 -9.90 12.06
CA VAL A 207 -4.30 -8.70 11.97
C VAL A 207 -2.86 -9.12 11.72
N LEU A 208 -2.37 -8.78 10.54
CA LEU A 208 -0.98 -8.97 10.15
C LEU A 208 -0.11 -7.82 10.63
N GLY A 209 -0.66 -6.61 10.66
CA GLY A 209 0.12 -5.43 11.03
C GLY A 209 -0.61 -4.09 11.00
N TYR A 210 0.18 -3.06 11.24
CA TYR A 210 -0.24 -1.67 11.45
C TYR A 210 0.46 -0.75 10.45
N ASP A 211 -0.29 -0.09 9.59
CA ASP A 211 0.18 0.92 8.65
C ASP A 211 0.03 2.31 9.26
N LEU A 212 1.17 2.88 9.64
CA LEU A 212 1.24 3.86 10.72
C LEU A 212 0.62 5.21 10.38
N MET A 213 0.60 5.61 9.11
CA MET A 213 0.04 6.87 8.66
C MET A 213 -0.07 6.85 7.14
N ASN A 214 -1.29 6.94 6.63
CA ASN A 214 -1.53 7.13 5.21
C ASN A 214 -0.91 8.44 4.71
N GLU A 215 -0.16 8.35 3.62
CA GLU A 215 0.37 9.47 2.84
C GLU A 215 0.91 10.64 3.68
N PRO A 216 1.96 10.43 4.50
CA PRO A 216 2.51 11.48 5.35
C PRO A 216 2.87 12.74 4.55
N PHE A 217 2.40 13.89 5.02
CA PHE A 217 2.71 15.19 4.43
C PHE A 217 3.34 16.12 5.47
N GLY A 218 4.48 16.71 5.15
CA GLY A 218 5.29 17.43 6.14
C GLY A 218 4.89 18.90 6.39
N GLY A 219 3.78 19.36 5.82
CA GLY A 219 3.35 20.76 5.89
C GLY A 219 4.36 21.67 5.17
N THR A 220 4.96 22.62 5.88
CA THR A 220 5.96 23.52 5.28
C THR A 220 7.36 22.90 5.15
N ARG A 221 7.60 21.72 5.73
CA ARG A 221 8.84 20.94 5.54
C ARG A 221 8.54 19.78 4.62
N GLN A 222 9.35 19.58 3.58
CA GLN A 222 9.13 18.56 2.57
C GLN A 222 10.41 17.80 2.25
N PHE A 223 10.25 16.62 1.68
CA PHE A 223 11.32 15.75 1.21
C PHE A 223 12.28 15.39 2.35
N GLY A 224 13.59 15.41 2.11
CA GLY A 224 14.61 15.08 3.11
C GLY A 224 14.61 15.96 4.36
N PHE A 225 13.99 17.15 4.33
CA PHE A 225 13.83 18.01 5.52
C PHE A 225 12.68 17.57 6.42
N PHE A 226 11.81 16.67 5.94
CA PHE A 226 10.71 16.09 6.69
C PHE A 226 10.97 14.61 7.00
N GLU A 227 11.22 13.78 6.00
CA GLU A 227 11.25 12.32 6.17
C GLU A 227 12.35 11.86 7.15
N GLY A 228 13.57 12.38 6.98
CA GLY A 228 14.72 12.03 7.82
C GLY A 228 14.60 12.55 9.25
N PRO A 229 14.50 13.88 9.47
CA PRO A 229 14.57 14.46 10.81
C PRO A 229 13.26 14.44 11.60
N ILE A 230 12.09 14.24 10.96
CA ILE A 230 10.78 14.30 11.62
C ILE A 230 10.05 12.97 11.52
N LEU A 231 9.76 12.50 10.30
CA LEU A 231 8.92 11.32 10.09
C LEU A 231 9.59 10.04 10.64
N THR A 232 10.88 9.83 10.35
CA THR A 232 11.61 8.64 10.81
C THR A 232 11.65 8.54 12.34
N PRO A 233 12.03 9.59 13.11
CA PRO A 233 11.93 9.56 14.57
C PRO A 233 10.51 9.38 15.10
N PHE A 234 9.50 9.91 14.39
CA PHE A 234 8.11 9.74 14.78
C PHE A 234 7.66 8.28 14.64
N TYR A 235 7.94 7.63 13.52
CA TYR A 235 7.71 6.18 13.36
C TYR A 235 8.46 5.36 14.41
N GLN A 236 9.71 5.71 14.71
CA GLN A 236 10.46 5.03 15.77
C GLN A 236 9.74 5.12 17.12
N ARG A 237 9.13 6.27 17.44
CA ARG A 237 8.36 6.47 18.66
C ARG A 237 7.11 5.58 18.70
N ILE A 238 6.37 5.51 17.59
CA ILE A 238 5.18 4.67 17.48
C ILE A 238 5.55 3.19 17.58
N VAL A 239 6.57 2.74 16.84
CA VAL A 239 7.06 1.35 16.91
C VAL A 239 7.43 0.96 18.33
N ASN A 240 8.18 1.81 19.04
CA ASN A 240 8.53 1.54 20.44
C ASN A 240 7.28 1.38 21.32
N ALA A 241 6.29 2.25 21.15
CA ALA A 241 5.05 2.21 21.92
C ALA A 241 4.19 0.97 21.60
N ILE A 242 4.09 0.58 20.32
CA ILE A 242 3.43 -0.66 19.88
C ILE A 242 4.13 -1.87 20.50
N ARG A 243 5.48 -1.93 20.48
CA ARG A 243 6.23 -3.06 21.04
C ARG A 243 6.15 -3.20 22.56
N GLU A 244 5.57 -2.24 23.28
CA GLU A 244 5.23 -2.42 24.70
C GLU A 244 4.01 -3.33 24.92
N VAL A 245 3.15 -3.49 23.90
CA VAL A 245 1.87 -4.22 24.00
C VAL A 245 1.71 -5.32 22.95
N ASP A 246 2.46 -5.26 21.85
CA ASP A 246 2.46 -6.23 20.76
C ASP A 246 3.88 -6.55 20.29
N GLY A 247 4.32 -7.78 20.56
CA GLY A 247 5.67 -8.26 20.21
C GLY A 247 5.81 -8.84 18.80
N ASP A 248 4.72 -9.00 18.04
CA ASP A 248 4.69 -9.88 16.87
C ASP A 248 4.15 -9.23 15.61
N ASN A 249 3.09 -8.42 15.62
CA ASN A 249 2.52 -7.93 14.36
C ASN A 249 3.50 -7.03 13.58
N TRP A 250 3.40 -7.07 12.25
CA TRP A 250 4.22 -6.24 11.37
C TRP A 250 3.86 -4.76 11.52
N VAL A 251 4.83 -3.88 11.31
CA VAL A 251 4.59 -2.43 11.24
C VAL A 251 4.98 -1.93 9.85
N PHE A 252 4.04 -1.33 9.17
CA PHE A 252 4.17 -0.77 7.84
C PHE A 252 4.44 0.74 7.99
N VAL A 253 5.47 1.21 7.29
CA VAL A 253 5.87 2.62 7.30
C VAL A 253 5.88 3.15 5.88
N GLU A 254 5.20 4.26 5.68
CA GLU A 254 5.12 4.93 4.39
C GLU A 254 6.21 6.01 4.26
N PRO A 255 6.81 6.21 3.08
CA PRO A 255 7.50 7.46 2.78
C PRO A 255 6.49 8.62 2.76
N GLN A 256 6.95 9.87 2.65
CA GLN A 256 6.01 10.95 2.31
C GLN A 256 5.36 10.67 0.94
N ALA A 257 4.12 11.09 0.72
CA ALA A 257 3.44 10.84 -0.56
C ALA A 257 4.01 11.66 -1.72
N LEU A 258 4.16 12.98 -1.51
CA LEU A 258 4.62 13.92 -2.55
C LEU A 258 6.03 13.58 -3.03
N GLY A 259 6.16 13.11 -4.27
CA GLY A 259 7.43 12.73 -4.89
C GLY A 259 7.59 11.21 -4.99
N PRO A 260 7.67 10.46 -3.87
CA PRO A 260 7.77 9.00 -3.89
C PRO A 260 6.62 8.28 -4.62
N ASN A 261 5.38 8.77 -4.52
CA ASN A 261 4.24 8.20 -5.25
C ASN A 261 4.44 8.23 -6.78
N GLU A 262 5.13 9.26 -7.28
CA GLU A 262 5.49 9.43 -8.68
C GLU A 262 6.86 8.83 -9.05
N GLY A 263 7.51 8.15 -8.10
CA GLY A 263 8.77 7.44 -8.32
C GLY A 263 10.04 8.17 -7.91
N SER A 264 9.96 9.31 -7.22
CA SER A 264 11.14 9.96 -6.64
C SER A 264 11.74 9.12 -5.51
N GLU A 265 12.99 9.40 -5.13
CA GLU A 265 13.60 8.74 -3.97
C GLU A 265 12.96 9.21 -2.64
N THR A 266 12.94 8.31 -1.65
CA THR A 266 12.59 8.65 -0.27
C THR A 266 13.85 8.82 0.58
N SER A 267 13.81 9.82 1.46
CA SER A 267 14.80 10.10 2.50
C SER A 267 14.47 9.45 3.84
N LEU A 268 13.45 8.59 3.91
CA LEU A 268 13.10 7.83 5.11
C LEU A 268 14.33 7.05 5.61
N GLY A 269 14.59 7.14 6.91
CA GLY A 269 15.68 6.44 7.58
C GLY A 269 15.23 5.10 8.17
N THR A 270 16.18 4.33 8.69
CA THR A 270 15.89 3.03 9.31
C THR A 270 15.10 3.21 10.61
N VAL A 271 13.89 2.66 10.64
CA VAL A 271 13.11 2.45 11.86
C VAL A 271 13.52 1.12 12.48
N ARG A 272 13.99 1.13 13.73
CA ARG A 272 14.44 -0.05 14.44
C ARG A 272 13.28 -0.69 15.17
N ASP A 273 13.19 -2.01 15.07
CA ASP A 273 12.22 -2.80 15.82
C ASP A 273 12.91 -3.44 17.04
N PRO A 274 12.54 -3.08 18.28
CA PRO A 274 13.15 -3.65 19.48
C PRO A 274 12.73 -5.09 19.78
N ARG A 275 11.84 -5.71 18.97
CA ARG A 275 11.37 -7.08 19.20
C ARG A 275 12.49 -8.12 19.15
N LYS A 276 12.26 -9.24 19.84
CA LYS A 276 13.12 -10.43 19.75
C LYS A 276 12.85 -11.16 18.43
N GLY A 277 13.89 -11.81 17.87
CA GLY A 277 13.74 -12.63 16.67
C GLY A 277 13.83 -11.86 15.33
N GLY A 278 14.28 -10.61 15.35
CA GLY A 278 14.50 -9.79 14.16
C GLY A 278 13.35 -8.83 13.85
N PRO A 279 13.62 -7.79 13.03
CA PRO A 279 12.66 -6.72 12.80
C PRO A 279 11.47 -7.18 11.95
N ARG A 280 10.29 -6.68 12.28
CA ARG A 280 9.07 -6.80 11.48
C ARG A 280 8.57 -5.43 11.03
N ILE A 281 9.42 -4.74 10.26
CA ILE A 281 9.11 -3.44 9.63
C ILE A 281 9.01 -3.64 8.12
N VAL A 282 7.96 -3.10 7.49
CA VAL A 282 7.72 -3.13 6.04
C VAL A 282 7.72 -1.71 5.49
N LEU A 283 8.39 -1.48 4.37
CA LEU A 283 8.23 -0.24 3.62
C LEU A 283 6.94 -0.35 2.78
N ALA A 284 6.01 0.57 2.99
CA ALA A 284 4.69 0.57 2.34
C ALA A 284 4.50 1.79 1.43
N PRO A 285 5.18 1.89 0.28
CA PRO A 285 4.99 3.03 -0.62
C PRO A 285 3.67 2.89 -1.39
N HIS A 286 3.17 4.00 -1.92
CA HIS A 286 2.10 4.03 -2.92
C HIS A 286 2.67 4.24 -4.33
N PHE A 287 1.83 4.07 -5.34
CA PHE A 287 2.18 4.36 -6.73
C PHE A 287 1.03 5.02 -7.49
N TYR A 288 1.17 6.33 -7.71
CA TYR A 288 0.20 7.17 -8.41
C TYR A 288 0.91 8.05 -9.45
N PRO A 289 1.32 7.47 -10.59
CA PRO A 289 2.02 8.22 -11.61
C PRO A 289 1.07 9.13 -12.39
N GLY A 290 1.54 10.30 -12.79
CA GLY A 290 0.90 11.16 -13.78
C GLY A 290 -0.47 11.71 -13.41
N GLY A 291 -0.90 11.58 -12.14
CA GLY A 291 -2.25 11.94 -11.70
C GLY A 291 -3.35 11.11 -12.37
N VAL A 292 -3.08 9.85 -12.71
CA VAL A 292 -4.07 8.94 -13.32
C VAL A 292 -5.27 8.68 -12.41
N ASP A 293 -5.07 8.74 -11.10
CA ASP A 293 -6.09 8.69 -10.05
C ASP A 293 -6.93 9.97 -9.98
N LEU A 294 -6.39 11.10 -10.47
CA LEU A 294 -7.04 12.40 -10.53
C LEU A 294 -7.77 12.64 -11.87
N GLY A 295 -8.07 11.56 -12.60
CA GLY A 295 -8.76 11.62 -13.90
C GLY A 295 -7.83 11.77 -15.11
N GLY A 296 -6.52 11.51 -14.95
CA GLY A 296 -5.57 11.46 -16.05
C GLY A 296 -5.81 10.30 -17.04
N SER A 297 -5.15 10.34 -18.20
CA SER A 297 -5.17 9.27 -19.21
C SER A 297 -3.85 8.50 -19.27
N TYR A 298 -3.89 7.32 -19.88
CA TYR A 298 -2.72 6.46 -20.12
C TYR A 298 -2.58 6.14 -21.60
N ASP A 299 -2.48 7.19 -22.41
CA ASP A 299 -2.29 7.13 -23.85
C ASP A 299 -1.35 8.24 -24.34
N GLY A 300 -0.90 8.13 -25.61
CA GLY A 300 -0.09 9.15 -26.27
C GLY A 300 1.13 9.62 -25.46
N VAL A 301 1.23 10.93 -25.24
CA VAL A 301 2.33 11.56 -24.48
C VAL A 301 2.21 11.33 -22.97
N ALA A 302 0.99 11.28 -22.43
CA ALA A 302 0.76 11.03 -21.00
C ALA A 302 1.34 9.67 -20.59
N LYS A 303 1.13 8.65 -21.45
CA LYS A 303 1.73 7.32 -21.28
C LYS A 303 3.27 7.36 -21.19
N LEU A 304 3.94 8.17 -22.02
CA LEU A 304 5.41 8.28 -21.97
C LEU A 304 5.91 8.85 -20.64
N LEU A 305 5.20 9.84 -20.08
CA LEU A 305 5.53 10.41 -18.77
C LEU A 305 5.31 9.40 -17.64
N VAL A 306 4.16 8.71 -17.66
CA VAL A 306 3.84 7.67 -16.69
C VAL A 306 4.84 6.51 -16.76
N GLN A 307 5.27 6.10 -17.96
CA GLN A 307 6.31 5.07 -18.15
C GLN A 307 7.68 5.50 -17.60
N ALA A 308 8.03 6.79 -17.71
CA ALA A 308 9.23 7.30 -17.06
C ALA A 308 9.12 7.20 -15.52
N GLN A 309 7.94 7.49 -14.96
CA GLN A 309 7.68 7.37 -13.52
C GLN A 309 7.68 5.91 -13.05
N PHE A 310 7.15 4.97 -13.85
CA PHE A 310 7.32 3.53 -13.61
C PHE A 310 8.81 3.16 -13.51
N ALA A 311 9.64 3.59 -14.47
CA ALA A 311 11.06 3.28 -14.47
C ALA A 311 11.78 3.86 -13.23
N LEU A 312 11.43 5.09 -12.82
CA LEU A 312 11.98 5.71 -11.63
C LEU A 312 11.52 4.99 -10.36
N TRP A 313 10.24 4.68 -10.23
CA TRP A 313 9.68 4.00 -9.07
C TRP A 313 10.27 2.59 -8.90
N LYS A 314 10.33 1.79 -9.99
CA LYS A 314 10.95 0.45 -10.02
C LYS A 314 12.42 0.45 -9.63
N ARG A 315 13.11 1.58 -9.82
CA ARG A 315 14.49 1.75 -9.39
C ARG A 315 14.56 2.17 -7.92
N ASN A 316 13.83 3.23 -7.56
CA ASN A 316 14.04 3.97 -6.33
C ASN A 316 13.39 3.29 -5.12
N MET A 317 12.17 2.77 -5.24
CA MET A 317 11.47 2.15 -4.09
C MET A 317 12.12 0.82 -3.66
N PRO A 318 12.43 -0.13 -4.57
CA PRO A 318 13.19 -1.31 -4.18
C PRO A 318 14.59 -0.98 -3.64
N ALA A 319 15.26 0.04 -4.17
CA ALA A 319 16.55 0.49 -3.62
C ALA A 319 16.40 1.03 -2.18
N ALA A 320 15.34 1.78 -1.89
CA ALA A 320 15.02 2.22 -0.55
C ALA A 320 14.74 1.03 0.40
N ALA A 321 13.93 0.06 -0.01
CA ALA A 321 13.66 -1.15 0.78
C ALA A 321 14.94 -1.93 1.10
N ARG A 322 15.87 -2.06 0.14
CA ARG A 322 17.20 -2.66 0.38
C ARG A 322 18.04 -1.85 1.35
N ARG A 323 18.09 -0.53 1.18
CA ARG A 323 18.81 0.40 2.08
C ARG A 323 18.28 0.31 3.51
N LEU A 324 16.97 0.14 3.67
CA LEU A 324 16.29 0.02 4.97
C LEU A 324 16.31 -1.41 5.53
N ASN A 325 16.66 -2.40 4.70
CA ASN A 325 16.61 -3.83 5.01
C ASN A 325 15.21 -4.29 5.48
N THR A 326 14.18 -3.87 4.74
CA THR A 326 12.77 -4.22 5.00
C THR A 326 12.17 -4.92 3.78
N PRO A 327 11.15 -5.78 3.96
CA PRO A 327 10.24 -6.10 2.88
C PRO A 327 9.58 -4.83 2.32
N MET A 328 8.96 -4.99 1.15
CA MET A 328 8.18 -3.94 0.51
C MET A 328 6.80 -4.48 0.14
N TRP A 329 5.78 -3.65 0.31
CA TRP A 329 4.40 -3.96 -0.06
C TRP A 329 3.73 -2.68 -0.57
N LEU A 330 3.05 -2.75 -1.73
CA LEU A 330 2.46 -1.57 -2.35
C LEU A 330 1.11 -1.25 -1.70
N GLY A 331 1.08 -0.25 -0.80
CA GLY A 331 -0.09 0.05 0.04
C GLY A 331 -1.30 0.56 -0.74
N GLU A 332 -1.04 1.33 -1.80
CA GLU A 332 -2.08 1.81 -2.72
C GLU A 332 -1.56 1.91 -4.15
N VAL A 333 -2.43 1.53 -5.08
CA VAL A 333 -2.25 1.66 -6.54
C VAL A 333 -3.63 1.56 -7.21
N GLY A 334 -3.80 2.18 -8.37
CA GLY A 334 -5.05 2.11 -9.13
C GLY A 334 -5.71 3.48 -9.27
N GLY A 335 -6.99 3.59 -8.93
CA GLY A 335 -7.75 4.85 -8.97
C GLY A 335 -8.22 5.32 -10.35
N MET A 336 -7.61 4.83 -11.44
CA MET A 336 -8.03 5.18 -12.80
C MET A 336 -9.41 4.59 -13.12
N GLY A 337 -10.33 5.39 -13.67
CA GLY A 337 -11.66 4.91 -14.03
C GLY A 337 -11.65 3.96 -15.24
N GLU A 338 -12.52 2.94 -15.26
CA GLU A 338 -12.53 1.91 -16.30
C GLU A 338 -12.84 2.44 -17.72
N GLY A 339 -13.50 3.58 -17.81
CA GLY A 339 -13.76 4.27 -19.07
C GLY A 339 -12.62 5.17 -19.56
N ALA A 340 -11.57 5.37 -18.75
CA ALA A 340 -10.46 6.23 -19.11
C ALA A 340 -9.55 5.56 -20.17
N PRO A 341 -9.04 6.32 -21.17
CA PRO A 341 -8.14 5.78 -22.17
C PRO A 341 -6.90 5.14 -21.52
N GLY A 342 -6.67 3.86 -21.82
CA GLY A 342 -5.52 3.12 -21.32
C GLY A 342 -5.70 2.44 -19.95
N ALA A 343 -6.89 2.48 -19.31
CA ALA A 343 -7.11 1.91 -17.98
C ALA A 343 -6.71 0.43 -17.85
N ALA A 344 -7.04 -0.40 -18.85
CA ALA A 344 -6.65 -1.82 -18.87
C ALA A 344 -5.14 -2.01 -18.99
N GLU A 345 -4.49 -1.18 -19.82
CA GLU A 345 -3.05 -1.27 -20.06
C GLU A 345 -2.27 -0.78 -18.85
N PHE A 346 -2.65 0.36 -18.27
CA PHE A 346 -2.09 0.87 -17.01
C PHE A 346 -2.17 -0.17 -15.91
N THR A 347 -3.34 -0.82 -15.78
CA THR A 347 -3.55 -1.87 -14.78
C THR A 347 -2.66 -3.08 -15.03
N GLY A 348 -2.55 -3.52 -16.28
CA GLY A 348 -1.65 -4.60 -16.67
C GLY A 348 -0.17 -4.29 -16.39
N ASP A 349 0.25 -3.04 -16.62
CA ASP A 349 1.63 -2.61 -16.44
C ASP A 349 2.05 -2.60 -14.96
N TRP A 350 1.22 -2.07 -14.05
CA TRP A 350 1.56 -2.09 -12.63
C TRP A 350 1.43 -3.49 -12.01
N LEU A 351 0.50 -4.32 -12.48
CA LEU A 351 0.43 -5.74 -12.08
C LEU A 351 1.71 -6.48 -12.49
N SER A 352 2.18 -6.27 -13.72
CA SER A 352 3.43 -6.86 -14.21
C SER A 352 4.63 -6.35 -13.42
N MET A 353 4.65 -5.07 -13.06
CA MET A 353 5.66 -4.50 -12.17
C MET A 353 5.68 -5.19 -10.80
N ALA A 354 4.52 -5.42 -10.18
CA ALA A 354 4.43 -6.09 -8.89
C ALA A 354 4.91 -7.54 -8.95
N ASP A 355 4.52 -8.28 -10.00
CA ASP A 355 4.97 -9.65 -10.27
C ASP A 355 6.51 -9.72 -10.46
N GLU A 356 7.08 -8.81 -11.24
CA GLU A 356 8.54 -8.73 -11.47
C GLU A 356 9.33 -8.45 -10.19
N LEU A 357 8.78 -7.62 -9.31
CA LEU A 357 9.38 -7.27 -8.03
C LEU A 357 9.11 -8.34 -6.94
N GLY A 358 8.15 -9.22 -7.17
CA GLY A 358 7.72 -10.24 -6.20
C GLY A 358 7.09 -9.63 -4.95
N ILE A 359 6.37 -8.51 -5.10
CA ILE A 359 5.72 -7.77 -4.00
C ILE A 359 4.21 -7.91 -4.07
N GLY A 360 3.57 -7.86 -2.90
CA GLY A 360 2.12 -7.71 -2.81
C GLY A 360 1.67 -6.27 -3.00
N TRP A 361 0.35 -6.08 -3.07
CA TRP A 361 -0.30 -4.79 -3.28
C TRP A 361 -1.70 -4.75 -2.65
N ALA A 362 -2.19 -3.56 -2.34
CA ALA A 362 -3.60 -3.27 -2.10
C ALA A 362 -4.13 -2.27 -3.14
N TYR A 363 -5.14 -2.67 -3.91
CA TYR A 363 -5.74 -1.81 -4.93
C TYR A 363 -6.65 -0.76 -4.27
N TRP A 364 -6.55 0.48 -4.70
CA TRP A 364 -7.43 1.57 -4.29
C TRP A 364 -8.57 1.73 -5.32
N SER A 365 -9.80 1.35 -5.00
CA SER A 365 -10.29 0.72 -3.77
C SER A 365 -11.45 -0.26 -4.06
N ASN A 366 -12.07 -0.80 -3.01
CA ASN A 366 -13.30 -1.59 -3.18
C ASN A 366 -14.59 -0.78 -3.23
N ASP A 367 -14.54 0.55 -3.08
CA ASP A 367 -15.73 1.41 -3.13
C ASP A 367 -16.46 1.27 -4.48
N PRO A 368 -17.79 1.13 -4.48
CA PRO A 368 -18.56 1.03 -5.73
C PRO A 368 -18.40 2.26 -6.62
N GLY A 369 -18.01 2.06 -7.88
CA GLY A 369 -17.80 3.16 -8.82
C GLY A 369 -16.94 2.78 -10.02
N SER A 370 -16.72 3.74 -10.91
CA SER A 370 -15.97 3.50 -12.16
C SER A 370 -14.51 3.10 -11.96
N SER A 371 -13.93 3.40 -10.79
CA SER A 371 -12.57 3.01 -10.41
C SER A 371 -12.56 1.88 -9.37
N GLY A 372 -13.72 1.34 -9.00
CA GLY A 372 -13.84 0.26 -8.04
C GLY A 372 -13.85 -1.11 -8.72
N VAL A 373 -13.72 -2.18 -7.94
CA VAL A 373 -13.89 -3.55 -8.46
C VAL A 373 -15.33 -3.84 -8.87
N VAL A 374 -16.30 -3.14 -8.28
CA VAL A 374 -17.72 -3.18 -8.65
C VAL A 374 -18.23 -1.79 -8.99
N ASP A 375 -19.20 -1.71 -9.90
CA ASP A 375 -19.89 -0.47 -10.24
C ASP A 375 -20.96 -0.11 -9.19
N GLY A 376 -21.64 1.03 -9.39
CA GLY A 376 -22.70 1.49 -8.49
C GLY A 376 -23.94 0.57 -8.42
N ASP A 377 -24.10 -0.37 -9.36
CA ASP A 377 -25.13 -1.42 -9.33
C ASP A 377 -24.62 -2.72 -8.69
N GLY A 378 -23.36 -2.77 -8.25
CA GLY A 378 -22.71 -3.97 -7.72
C GLY A 378 -22.22 -4.96 -8.79
N LYS A 379 -22.16 -4.57 -10.08
CA LYS A 379 -21.67 -5.44 -11.15
C LYS A 379 -20.14 -5.37 -11.25
N PRO A 380 -19.45 -6.47 -11.63
CA PRO A 380 -18.01 -6.47 -11.85
C PRO A 380 -17.56 -5.46 -12.92
N THR A 381 -16.59 -4.61 -12.60
CA THR A 381 -15.93 -3.70 -13.54
C THR A 381 -14.81 -4.42 -14.29
N LEU A 382 -14.12 -3.68 -15.18
CA LEU A 382 -12.83 -4.08 -15.75
C LEU A 382 -11.84 -4.59 -14.67
N PHE A 383 -11.78 -3.94 -13.52
CA PHE A 383 -10.77 -4.22 -12.49
C PHE A 383 -11.00 -5.57 -11.81
N THR A 384 -12.26 -5.99 -11.60
CA THR A 384 -12.53 -7.35 -11.10
C THR A 384 -11.85 -8.41 -11.99
N LYS A 385 -11.93 -8.26 -13.32
CA LYS A 385 -11.36 -9.22 -14.27
C LYS A 385 -9.84 -9.18 -14.30
N LEU A 386 -9.24 -7.99 -14.19
CA LEU A 386 -7.79 -7.82 -14.25
C LEU A 386 -7.10 -8.24 -12.96
N LEU A 387 -7.74 -8.03 -11.80
CA LEU A 387 -7.17 -8.35 -10.49
C LEU A 387 -7.32 -9.83 -10.12
N ALA A 388 -8.37 -10.51 -10.62
CA ALA A 388 -8.63 -11.93 -10.40
C ALA A 388 -7.64 -12.84 -11.17
N ARG A 389 -6.39 -12.90 -10.71
CA ARG A 389 -5.29 -13.63 -11.37
C ARG A 389 -4.73 -14.74 -10.47
N PRO A 390 -4.37 -15.91 -11.02
CA PRO A 390 -3.67 -16.93 -10.25
C PRO A 390 -2.36 -16.43 -9.65
N TYR A 391 -2.11 -16.73 -8.38
CA TYR A 391 -0.88 -16.35 -7.69
C TYR A 391 -0.60 -17.23 -6.46
N PRO A 392 0.66 -17.36 -6.01
CA PRO A 392 0.97 -17.97 -4.73
C PRO A 392 0.58 -17.03 -3.58
N ARG A 393 -0.35 -17.44 -2.71
CA ARG A 393 -0.75 -16.70 -1.51
C ARG A 393 0.32 -16.75 -0.42
N ALA A 394 0.84 -17.96 -0.17
CA ALA A 394 1.87 -18.23 0.83
C ALA A 394 2.82 -19.29 0.28
N VAL A 395 4.13 -19.10 0.43
CA VAL A 395 5.15 -20.00 -0.13
C VAL A 395 5.97 -20.63 0.99
N ALA A 396 6.04 -21.95 1.03
CA ALA A 396 6.79 -22.72 2.03
C ALA A 396 8.31 -22.67 1.78
N GLY A 397 8.86 -21.47 1.70
CA GLY A 397 10.27 -21.22 1.44
C GLY A 397 10.54 -19.81 0.94
N THR A 398 11.69 -19.63 0.29
CA THR A 398 12.04 -18.37 -0.38
C THR A 398 11.56 -18.41 -1.81
N LEU A 399 10.56 -17.59 -2.15
CA LEU A 399 10.09 -17.42 -3.51
C LEU A 399 11.24 -16.98 -4.43
N THR A 400 11.38 -17.64 -5.57
CA THR A 400 12.42 -17.32 -6.57
C THR A 400 11.84 -16.94 -7.92
N LYS A 401 10.62 -17.38 -8.24
CA LYS A 401 9.93 -17.03 -9.48
C LYS A 401 8.43 -17.20 -9.33
N THR A 402 7.70 -16.22 -9.85
CA THR A 402 6.28 -16.34 -10.19
C THR A 402 6.10 -15.90 -11.64
N SER A 403 5.32 -16.63 -12.41
CA SER A 403 4.92 -16.19 -13.76
C SER A 403 3.59 -16.80 -14.15
N TYR A 404 2.68 -15.98 -14.67
CA TYR A 404 1.41 -16.43 -15.23
C TYR A 404 1.33 -16.05 -16.72
N ALA A 405 1.37 -17.06 -17.58
CA ALA A 405 1.30 -16.89 -19.03
C ALA A 405 0.56 -18.09 -19.65
N ASP A 406 -0.19 -17.86 -20.73
CA ASP A 406 -0.92 -18.90 -21.48
C ASP A 406 -1.80 -19.80 -20.59
N GLY A 407 -2.41 -19.22 -19.56
CA GLY A 407 -3.25 -19.94 -18.60
C GLY A 407 -2.49 -20.85 -17.62
N ALA A 408 -1.16 -20.78 -17.59
CA ALA A 408 -0.32 -21.57 -16.71
C ALA A 408 0.38 -20.68 -15.67
N LEU A 409 0.16 -20.95 -14.39
CA LEU A 409 0.92 -20.33 -13.30
C LEU A 409 2.12 -21.22 -12.97
N THR A 410 3.31 -20.64 -12.99
CA THR A 410 4.54 -21.29 -12.49
C THR A 410 5.00 -20.60 -11.22
N VAL A 411 5.21 -21.38 -10.17
CA VAL A 411 5.73 -20.92 -8.88
C VAL A 411 6.98 -21.74 -8.55
N ALA A 412 8.11 -21.06 -8.32
CA ALA A 412 9.35 -21.68 -7.91
C ALA A 412 9.87 -21.08 -6.60
N TRP A 413 10.42 -21.94 -5.74
CA TRP A 413 10.99 -21.52 -4.46
C TRP A 413 12.14 -22.42 -4.02
N ARG A 414 12.95 -21.91 -3.11
CA ARG A 414 13.97 -22.68 -2.39
C ARG A 414 13.48 -23.05 -1.01
N ASN A 415 13.83 -24.25 -0.55
CA ASN A 415 13.58 -24.66 0.82
C ASN A 415 14.27 -23.72 1.81
N LYS A 416 13.54 -23.37 2.87
CA LYS A 416 14.00 -22.51 3.95
C LYS A 416 13.84 -23.24 5.29
N PRO A 417 14.91 -23.42 6.07
CA PRO A 417 14.82 -24.08 7.37
C PRO A 417 13.82 -23.40 8.31
N GLY A 418 13.10 -24.21 9.09
CA GLY A 418 12.11 -23.73 10.07
C GLY A 418 10.76 -23.35 9.48
N VAL A 419 10.59 -23.35 8.15
CA VAL A 419 9.29 -23.12 7.52
C VAL A 419 8.44 -24.37 7.61
N THR A 420 7.17 -24.20 7.96
CA THR A 420 6.18 -25.27 8.06
C THR A 420 4.96 -24.97 7.19
N GLY A 421 4.07 -25.96 7.04
CA GLY A 421 2.87 -25.81 6.22
C GLY A 421 3.10 -25.96 4.72
N PRO A 422 2.00 -25.94 3.92
CA PRO A 422 2.08 -26.01 2.46
C PRO A 422 2.35 -24.64 1.84
N THR A 423 2.85 -24.66 0.60
CA THR A 423 2.65 -23.54 -0.34
C THR A 423 1.18 -23.49 -0.71
N GLU A 424 0.56 -22.32 -0.64
CA GLU A 424 -0.83 -22.07 -1.02
C GLU A 424 -0.90 -21.22 -2.28
N ILE A 425 -1.72 -21.65 -3.23
CA ILE A 425 -1.89 -20.99 -4.53
C ILE A 425 -3.39 -20.76 -4.73
N TRP A 426 -3.79 -19.53 -5.05
CA TRP A 426 -5.14 -19.27 -5.54
C TRP A 426 -5.20 -19.55 -7.05
N PHE A 427 -6.24 -20.26 -7.48
CA PHE A 427 -6.46 -20.57 -8.90
C PHE A 427 -7.98 -20.57 -9.18
N PRO A 428 -8.49 -19.88 -10.21
CA PRO A 428 -9.93 -19.62 -10.36
C PRO A 428 -10.76 -20.85 -10.76
N VAL A 429 -10.12 -21.95 -11.14
CA VAL A 429 -10.77 -23.18 -11.60
C VAL A 429 -10.07 -24.39 -10.99
N THR A 430 -10.66 -25.58 -11.13
CA THR A 430 -10.03 -26.82 -10.66
C THR A 430 -8.65 -27.00 -11.31
N PRO A 431 -7.56 -27.09 -10.53
CA PRO A 431 -6.22 -27.09 -11.08
C PRO A 431 -5.68 -28.50 -11.41
N LYS A 432 -4.92 -28.60 -12.50
CA LYS A 432 -3.94 -29.66 -12.78
C LYS A 432 -2.55 -29.18 -12.41
N VAL A 433 -1.82 -29.98 -11.65
CA VAL A 433 -0.53 -29.59 -11.06
C VAL A 433 0.56 -30.55 -11.49
N THR A 434 1.67 -30.01 -11.96
CA THR A 434 2.93 -30.74 -12.14
C THR A 434 4.00 -30.15 -11.24
N SER A 435 4.89 -30.98 -10.71
CA SER A 435 6.02 -30.56 -9.88
C SER A 435 7.33 -31.14 -10.41
N THR A 436 8.43 -30.44 -10.18
CA THR A 436 9.80 -30.96 -10.37
C THR A 436 10.20 -31.99 -9.31
N ASP A 437 9.46 -32.09 -8.22
CA ASP A 437 9.77 -33.01 -7.13
C ASP A 437 9.59 -34.48 -7.54
N PRO A 438 10.38 -35.41 -6.97
CA PRO A 438 10.25 -36.83 -7.28
C PRO A 438 8.83 -37.37 -7.05
N SER A 439 8.37 -38.21 -7.97
CA SER A 439 7.03 -38.82 -7.86
C SER A 439 6.84 -39.54 -6.52
N GLY A 440 5.70 -39.30 -5.88
CA GLY A 440 5.36 -39.85 -4.56
C GLY A 440 6.03 -39.17 -3.37
N LYS A 441 6.84 -38.12 -3.58
CA LYS A 441 7.48 -37.34 -2.49
C LYS A 441 6.80 -36.00 -2.19
N TRP A 442 5.82 -35.62 -2.99
CA TRP A 442 5.03 -34.41 -2.82
C TRP A 442 3.53 -34.74 -2.96
N ARG A 443 2.67 -33.84 -2.46
CA ARG A 443 1.21 -34.00 -2.54
C ARG A 443 0.50 -32.68 -2.65
N THR A 444 -0.74 -32.72 -3.12
CA THR A 444 -1.62 -31.55 -3.19
C THR A 444 -2.95 -31.79 -2.50
N ARG A 445 -3.64 -30.70 -2.14
CA ARG A 445 -5.04 -30.68 -1.73
C ARG A 445 -5.71 -29.48 -2.37
N TRP A 446 -6.86 -29.70 -2.99
CA TRP A 446 -7.68 -28.65 -3.57
C TRP A 446 -8.86 -28.33 -2.65
N ASP A 447 -9.01 -27.04 -2.32
CA ASP A 447 -10.20 -26.49 -1.67
C ASP A 447 -11.04 -25.76 -2.71
N ALA A 448 -12.12 -26.40 -3.15
CA ALA A 448 -12.98 -25.88 -4.21
C ALA A 448 -13.84 -24.69 -3.78
N ASP A 449 -14.09 -24.51 -2.47
CA ASP A 449 -14.92 -23.40 -1.99
C ASP A 449 -14.10 -22.11 -1.93
N ARG A 450 -12.81 -22.22 -1.55
CA ARG A 450 -11.89 -21.07 -1.45
C ARG A 450 -11.02 -20.85 -2.68
N HIS A 451 -11.09 -21.76 -3.65
CA HIS A 451 -10.21 -21.77 -4.82
C HIS A 451 -8.72 -21.82 -4.46
N VAL A 452 -8.36 -22.55 -3.40
CA VAL A 452 -6.98 -22.65 -2.89
C VAL A 452 -6.41 -24.05 -3.07
N LEU A 453 -5.28 -24.12 -3.77
CA LEU A 453 -4.44 -25.29 -3.90
C LEU A 453 -3.34 -25.26 -2.84
N SER A 454 -3.32 -26.25 -1.95
CA SER A 454 -2.19 -26.50 -1.04
C SER A 454 -1.23 -27.50 -1.67
N VAL A 455 0.08 -27.19 -1.65
CA VAL A 455 1.16 -28.05 -2.14
C VAL A 455 2.15 -28.32 -1.01
N TRP A 456 2.36 -29.59 -0.68
CA TRP A 456 3.43 -30.05 0.19
C TRP A 456 4.54 -30.65 -0.69
N ALA A 457 5.65 -29.92 -0.78
CA ALA A 457 6.82 -30.33 -1.54
C ALA A 457 7.70 -31.31 -0.75
N ASP A 458 8.63 -31.96 -1.45
CA ASP A 458 9.61 -32.88 -0.87
C ASP A 458 10.64 -32.13 -0.02
N SER A 459 10.64 -32.33 1.29
CA SER A 459 11.63 -31.71 2.20
C SER A 459 13.09 -32.04 1.86
N GLY A 460 13.36 -33.13 1.14
CA GLY A 460 14.72 -33.53 0.72
C GLY A 460 15.24 -32.81 -0.52
N THR A 461 14.36 -32.16 -1.29
CA THR A 461 14.72 -31.46 -2.52
C THR A 461 15.03 -29.99 -2.21
N PRO A 462 16.15 -29.40 -2.66
CA PRO A 462 16.53 -28.04 -2.24
C PRO A 462 15.72 -26.92 -2.92
N SER A 463 15.08 -27.20 -4.06
CA SER A 463 14.32 -26.22 -4.83
C SER A 463 13.17 -26.89 -5.55
N HIS A 464 12.04 -26.18 -5.60
CA HIS A 464 10.78 -26.70 -6.12
C HIS A 464 10.29 -25.80 -7.23
N THR A 465 9.66 -26.39 -8.23
CA THR A 465 8.87 -25.66 -9.22
C THR A 465 7.59 -26.42 -9.45
N VAL A 466 6.47 -25.72 -9.28
CA VAL A 466 5.16 -26.23 -9.67
C VAL A 466 4.61 -25.43 -10.82
N THR A 467 3.92 -26.12 -11.73
CA THR A 467 3.14 -25.51 -12.79
C THR A 467 1.69 -25.92 -12.60
N VAL A 468 0.80 -24.93 -12.56
CA VAL A 468 -0.63 -25.08 -12.34
C VAL A 468 -1.37 -24.63 -13.59
N LYS A 469 -2.25 -25.48 -14.10
CA LYS A 469 -3.08 -25.26 -15.30
C LYS A 469 -4.54 -25.61 -15.00
N PRO A 470 -5.52 -25.15 -15.81
CA PRO A 470 -6.89 -25.66 -15.77
C PRO A 470 -6.99 -27.18 -16.01
#